data_AF-A0A1F6G0Z9-F1
#
_entry.id   AF-A0A1F6G0Z9-F1
#
_cell.length_a   1.000
_cell.length_b   1.000
_cell.length_c   1.000
_cell.angle_alpha   90.00
_cell.angle_beta   90.00
_cell.angle_gamma   90.00
#
_symmetry.space_group_name_H-M   'P 1'
#
loop_
_entity.id
_entity.type
_entity.pdbx_description
1 polymer ?
#
loop_
_entity_poly.entity_id
_entity_poly.type
_entity_poly.pdbx_seq_one_letter_code
_entity_poly.pdbx_strand_id
1 'polypeptide(L)'
;MQYLHQTQYGHAGGFHTAKPVMAMNKGHIYEMKNGRPDVKPIYAVRGEHAYATAFHPGGESPHAAFEIRGDKVHTTPHHPQHDPTKHVFELRPHP
;
A
#
# COMPACT_ATOMS: atom_id res chain seq x y z
N MET A 1 -9.48 -11.21 -2.09
CA MET A 1 -8.29 -10.42 -2.44
C MET A 1 -8.72 -8.96 -2.56
N GLN A 2 -7.98 -8.04 -1.96
CA GLN A 2 -8.29 -6.61 -2.05
C GLN A 2 -7.14 -5.90 -2.77
N TYR A 3 -7.40 -4.76 -3.37
CA TYR A 3 -6.39 -4.02 -4.10
C TYR A 3 -6.32 -2.58 -3.61
N LEU A 4 -5.11 -2.05 -3.53
CA LEU A 4 -4.86 -0.68 -3.12
C LEU A 4 -4.86 0.19 -4.37
N HIS A 5 -5.83 1.09 -4.44
CA HIS A 5 -5.93 2.12 -5.44
C HIS A 5 -5.44 3.43 -4.86
N GLN A 6 -4.50 4.09 -5.54
CA GLN A 6 -4.02 5.40 -5.11
C GLN A 6 -5.15 6.41 -5.15
N THR A 7 -5.34 7.12 -4.04
CA THR A 7 -6.33 8.20 -3.93
C THR A 7 -5.67 9.53 -4.24
N GLN A 8 -4.53 9.83 -3.63
CA GLN A 8 -3.74 11.04 -3.90
C GLN A 8 -2.28 10.87 -3.46
N TYR A 9 -1.37 10.38 -4.34
CA TYR A 9 0.03 10.83 -4.44
C TYR A 9 0.75 10.15 -5.63
N GLY A 10 1.44 10.94 -6.48
CA GLY A 10 2.72 10.51 -7.05
C GLY A 10 2.85 10.08 -8.53
N HIS A 11 2.41 10.90 -9.48
CA HIS A 11 3.29 11.20 -10.63
C HIS A 11 2.97 12.61 -11.12
N ALA A 12 3.98 13.48 -11.17
CA ALA A 12 3.94 14.63 -12.05
C ALA A 12 3.66 14.09 -13.47
N GLY A 13 2.44 14.29 -13.98
CA GLY A 13 2.03 13.90 -15.33
C GLY A 13 1.42 12.50 -15.51
N GLY A 14 1.11 11.75 -14.45
CA GLY A 14 0.49 10.42 -14.57
C GLY A 14 -1.01 10.43 -14.33
N PHE A 15 -1.80 9.94 -15.29
CA PHE A 15 -3.24 9.70 -15.10
C PHE A 15 -3.50 8.92 -13.81
N HIS A 16 -4.51 9.33 -13.03
CA HIS A 16 -5.11 8.50 -12.00
C HIS A 16 -5.70 7.26 -12.68
N THR A 17 -4.88 6.23 -12.89
CA THR A 17 -5.40 5.02 -13.52
C THR A 17 -6.27 4.31 -12.49
N ALA A 18 -7.47 3.90 -12.89
CA ALA A 18 -8.33 3.02 -12.09
C ALA A 18 -7.69 1.64 -11.78
N LYS A 19 -6.42 1.43 -12.18
CA LYS A 19 -5.66 0.22 -11.96
C LYS A 19 -5.07 0.23 -10.55
N PRO A 20 -5.07 -0.91 -9.87
CA PRO A 20 -4.45 -1.02 -8.57
C PRO A 20 -2.93 -0.96 -8.69
N VAL A 21 -2.28 -0.35 -7.71
CA VAL A 21 -0.81 -0.29 -7.64
C VAL A 21 -0.23 -1.36 -6.72
N MET A 22 -1.03 -1.85 -5.77
CA MET A 22 -0.66 -2.95 -4.88
C MET A 22 -1.87 -3.87 -4.67
N ALA A 23 -1.60 -5.11 -4.28
CA ALA A 23 -2.62 -6.07 -3.89
C ALA A 23 -2.41 -6.53 -2.46
N MET A 24 -3.50 -6.67 -1.71
CA MET A 24 -3.52 -7.21 -0.36
C MET A 24 -4.14 -8.61 -0.35
N ASN A 25 -3.40 -9.57 0.17
CA ASN A 25 -3.85 -10.95 0.31
C ASN A 25 -3.20 -11.65 1.51
N LYS A 26 -4.00 -12.41 2.28
CA LYS A 26 -3.55 -13.22 3.43
C LYS A 26 -2.56 -12.48 4.36
N GLY A 27 -2.92 -11.24 4.76
CA GLY A 27 -2.10 -10.43 5.67
C GLY A 27 -0.81 -9.89 5.06
N HIS A 28 -0.70 -9.82 3.74
CA HIS A 28 0.48 -9.29 3.05
C HIS A 28 0.06 -8.35 1.93
N ILE A 29 0.92 -7.37 1.62
CA ILE A 29 0.76 -6.44 0.51
C ILE A 29 1.88 -6.68 -0.49
N TYR A 30 1.50 -6.78 -1.75
CA TYR A 30 2.34 -7.10 -2.89
C TYR A 30 2.29 -5.93 -3.86
N GLU A 31 3.43 -5.61 -4.48
CA GLU A 31 3.47 -4.68 -5.60
C GLU A 31 2.74 -5.28 -6.81
N MET A 32 2.04 -4.46 -7.59
CA MET A 32 1.48 -4.89 -8.88
C MET A 32 2.51 -4.71 -9.99
N LYS A 33 2.88 -5.80 -10.67
CA LYS A 33 3.75 -5.81 -11.85
C LYS A 33 3.01 -6.39 -13.04
N ASN A 34 2.97 -5.66 -14.15
CA ASN A 34 2.29 -6.09 -15.39
C ASN A 34 0.83 -6.56 -15.15
N GLY A 35 0.11 -5.91 -14.25
CA GLY A 35 -1.28 -6.24 -13.91
C GLY A 35 -1.47 -7.45 -12.99
N ARG A 36 -0.39 -8.01 -12.42
CA ARG A 36 -0.43 -9.11 -11.47
C ARG A 36 0.33 -8.77 -10.19
N PRO A 37 -0.11 -9.26 -9.01
CA PRO A 37 0.68 -9.17 -7.80
C PRO A 37 2.02 -9.88 -7.97
N ASP A 38 3.10 -9.28 -7.50
CA ASP A 38 4.39 -9.95 -7.40
C ASP A 38 4.31 -11.14 -6.41
N VAL A 39 5.29 -12.04 -6.48
CA VAL A 39 5.42 -13.21 -5.61
C VAL A 39 5.90 -12.80 -4.22
N LYS A 40 6.71 -11.73 -4.13
CA LYS A 40 7.31 -11.27 -2.88
C LYS A 40 6.47 -10.15 -2.24
N PRO A 41 6.03 -10.30 -0.98
CA PRO A 41 5.28 -9.26 -0.31
C PRO A 41 6.22 -8.15 0.15
N ILE A 42 5.91 -6.91 -0.20
CA ILE A 42 6.68 -5.73 0.20
C ILE A 42 6.23 -5.19 1.56
N TYR A 43 5.02 -5.51 2.01
CA TYR A 43 4.59 -5.27 3.38
C TYR A 43 3.93 -6.50 4.01
N ALA A 44 4.13 -6.66 5.31
CA ALA A 44 3.41 -7.59 6.16
C ALA A 44 2.39 -6.82 7.00
N VAL A 45 1.14 -7.28 7.02
CA VAL A 45 0.05 -6.70 7.79
C VAL A 45 -0.07 -7.43 9.12
N ARG A 46 0.00 -6.68 10.22
CA ARG A 46 -0.17 -7.17 11.59
C ARG A 46 -1.22 -6.30 12.28
N GLY A 47 -2.40 -6.86 12.51
CA GLY A 47 -3.57 -6.08 12.93
C GLY A 47 -3.93 -5.05 11.86
N GLU A 48 -4.05 -3.79 12.26
CA GLU A 48 -4.38 -2.67 11.38
C GLU A 48 -3.14 -2.00 10.76
N HIS A 49 -1.94 -2.53 10.97
CA HIS A 49 -0.69 -1.88 10.56
C HIS A 49 0.06 -2.69 9.51
N ALA A 50 0.65 -2.02 8.53
CA ALA A 50 1.50 -2.62 7.51
C ALA A 50 2.97 -2.21 7.70
N TYR A 51 3.86 -3.21 7.74
CA TYR A 51 5.29 -3.07 8.02
C TYR A 51 6.11 -3.49 6.81
N ALA A 52 7.13 -2.71 6.46
CA ALA A 52 7.99 -3.03 5.32
C ALA A 52 8.75 -4.33 5.59
N THR A 53 8.73 -5.26 4.64
CA THR A 53 9.50 -6.51 4.72
C THR A 53 10.91 -6.30 4.14
N ALA A 54 11.77 -7.31 4.26
CA ALA A 54 13.08 -7.33 3.59
C ALA A 54 13.00 -7.22 2.05
N PHE A 55 11.83 -7.45 1.44
CA PHE A 55 11.63 -7.32 -0.01
C PHE A 55 11.16 -5.93 -0.45
N HIS A 56 10.87 -5.05 0.51
CA HIS A 56 10.53 -3.67 0.21
C HIS A 56 11.77 -2.96 -0.42
N PRO A 57 11.63 -2.15 -1.48
CA PRO A 57 12.77 -1.49 -2.14
C PRO A 57 13.59 -0.57 -1.21
N GLY A 58 12.93 0.01 -0.20
CA GLY A 58 13.57 0.82 0.84
C GLY A 58 14.13 0.02 2.02
N GLY A 59 14.07 -1.31 1.98
CA GLY A 59 14.47 -2.21 3.08
C GLY A 59 13.37 -2.46 4.11
N GLU A 60 13.64 -3.41 5.01
CA GLU A 60 12.78 -3.73 6.15
C GLU A 60 12.76 -2.57 7.17
N SER A 61 11.61 -2.37 7.81
CA SER A 61 11.48 -1.38 8.89
C SER A 61 10.70 -1.97 10.07
N PRO A 62 11.14 -1.73 11.31
CA PRO A 62 10.38 -2.11 12.51
C PRO A 62 9.15 -1.22 12.72
N HIS A 63 9.10 -0.05 12.06
CA HIS A 63 7.97 0.88 12.14
C HIS A 63 6.94 0.59 11.05
N ALA A 64 5.67 0.70 11.42
CA ALA A 64 4.58 0.59 10.45
C ALA A 64 4.69 1.72 9.43
N ALA A 65 4.63 1.40 8.13
CA ALA A 65 4.56 2.38 7.06
C ALA A 65 3.13 2.91 6.88
N PHE A 66 2.15 2.01 7.05
CA PHE A 66 0.74 2.33 6.88
C PHE A 66 -0.12 1.82 8.02
N GLU A 67 -1.25 2.49 8.19
CA GLU A 67 -2.37 2.11 9.06
C GLU A 67 -3.62 1.93 8.18
N ILE A 68 -4.33 0.84 8.37
CA ILE A 68 -5.52 0.44 7.63
C ILE A 68 -6.72 0.71 8.52
N ARG A 69 -7.58 1.64 8.11
CA ARG A 69 -8.79 2.06 8.82
C ARG A 69 -9.99 1.74 7.94
N GLY A 70 -10.55 0.54 8.11
CA GLY A 70 -11.62 0.04 7.24
C GLY A 70 -11.12 -0.16 5.81
N ASP A 71 -11.72 0.55 4.85
CA ASP A 71 -11.35 0.52 3.43
C ASP A 71 -10.30 1.56 3.05
N LYS A 72 -9.79 2.35 4.00
CA LYS A 72 -8.81 3.41 3.77
C LYS A 72 -7.46 3.06 4.35
N VAL A 73 -6.40 3.43 3.64
CA VAL A 73 -5.01 3.24 4.06
C VAL A 73 -4.36 4.60 4.24
N HIS A 74 -3.85 4.85 5.43
CA HIS A 74 -3.18 6.09 5.84
C HIS A 74 -1.69 5.84 6.03
N THR A 75 -0.89 6.86 5.77
CA THR A 75 0.53 6.85 6.16
C THR A 75 0.64 7.05 7.67
N THR A 76 1.59 6.39 8.31
CA THR A 76 1.95 6.67 9.71
C THR A 76 3.01 7.78 9.77
N PRO A 77 3.31 8.35 10.97
CA PRO A 77 4.40 9.33 11.14
C PRO A 77 5.78 8.86 10.69
N HIS A 78 6.00 7.55 10.58
CA HIS A 78 7.28 6.98 10.14
C HIS A 78 7.38 6.84 8.62
N HIS A 79 6.30 7.14 7.88
CA HIS A 79 6.34 7.20 6.43
C HIS A 79 6.94 8.54 5.97
N PRO A 80 7.90 8.57 5.02
CA PRO A 80 8.55 9.82 4.57
C PRO A 80 7.60 10.90 4.04
N GLN A 81 6.43 10.47 3.55
CA GLN A 81 5.37 11.33 3.01
C GLN A 81 4.14 11.33 3.93
N HIS A 82 4.33 11.30 5.25
CA HIS A 82 3.22 11.29 6.19
C HIS A 82 2.34 12.54 6.04
N ASP A 83 1.04 12.31 5.88
CA ASP A 83 0.01 13.34 5.96
C ASP A 83 -1.16 12.78 6.78
N PRO A 84 -1.37 13.23 8.03
CA PRO A 84 -2.41 12.69 8.89
C PRO A 84 -3.83 13.06 8.43
N THR A 85 -3.98 14.00 7.49
CA THR A 85 -5.29 14.52 7.06
C THR A 85 -5.91 13.73 5.91
N LYS A 86 -5.16 12.81 5.29
CA LYS A 86 -5.58 12.10 4.07
C LYS A 86 -5.29 10.61 4.14
N HIS A 87 -6.13 9.82 3.49
CA HIS A 87 -5.77 8.45 3.12
C HIS A 87 -5.06 8.47 1.77
N VAL A 88 -4.05 7.61 1.63
CA VAL A 88 -3.20 7.50 0.42
C VAL A 88 -3.65 6.36 -0.51
N PHE A 89 -4.34 5.35 0.04
CA PHE A 89 -4.98 4.32 -0.75
C PHE A 89 -6.38 3.99 -0.26
N GLU A 90 -7.18 3.48 -1.19
CA GLU A 90 -8.45 2.82 -0.92
C GLU A 90 -8.35 1.34 -1.28
N LEU A 91 -8.79 0.50 -0.36
CA LEU A 91 -8.95 -0.93 -0.56
C LEU A 91 -10.27 -1.20 -1.28
N ARG A 92 -10.18 -1.70 -2.50
CA ARG A 92 -11.34 -2.06 -3.31
C ARG A 92 -11.14 -3.42 -3.97
N PRO A 93 -12.21 -4.17 -4.23
CA PRO A 93 -12.12 -5.30 -5.14
C PRO A 93 -11.78 -4.78 -6.55
N HIS A 94 -10.93 -5.49 -7.26
CA HIS A 94 -10.61 -5.22 -8.66
C HIS A 94 -11.01 -6.45 -9.49
N PRO A 95 -11.88 -6.29 -10.51
CA PRO A 95 -12.31 -7.38 -11.39
C PRO A 95 -11.20 -7.88 -12.31
#